data_AF-T2IQ41-F1
#
_entry.id   AF-T2IQ41-F1
#
_cell.length_a   1.000
_cell.length_b   1.000
_cell.length_c   1.000
_cell.angle_alpha   90.00
_cell.angle_beta   90.00
_cell.angle_gamma   90.00
#
_symmetry.space_group_name_H-M   'P 1'
#
loop_
_entity.id
_entity.type
_entity.pdbx_description
1 polymer ?
#
loop_
_entity_poly.entity_id
_entity_poly.type
_entity_poly.pdbx_seq_one_letter_code
_entity_poly.pdbx_strand_id
1 'polypeptide(L)'
;MHLGDLEKNLQQKLEQDKLKTDQIRQQNLQAFQQDSQHIFKDALSSINKNTGQITQQVLIWSKWVAYLPAATFLLTLVGTLAGSWGMSRYLTNQFQQIQTNKATLNQLKQETWGIELYQTNQGKFIILPPNSPHKTDWKCKGKPCIKL
;
A
#
# COMPACT_ATOMS: atom_id res chain seq x y z
N MET A 1 68.10 67.06 -37.55
CA MET A 1 67.46 67.37 -36.24
C MET A 1 66.16 66.58 -35.98
N HIS A 2 65.95 65.38 -36.56
CA HIS A 2 64.63 64.72 -36.51
C HIS A 2 64.49 63.53 -35.54
N LEU A 3 65.58 63.08 -34.89
CA LEU A 3 65.56 61.87 -34.04
C LEU A 3 65.04 62.13 -32.62
N GLY A 4 65.39 63.26 -32.01
CA GLY A 4 64.96 63.57 -30.64
C GLY A 4 63.46 63.85 -30.48
N ASP A 5 62.79 64.25 -31.55
CA ASP A 5 61.33 64.50 -31.55
C ASP A 5 60.52 63.20 -31.68
N LEU A 6 61.10 62.20 -32.35
CA LEU A 6 60.50 60.87 -32.49
C LEU A 6 60.54 60.10 -31.16
N GLU A 7 61.66 60.18 -30.45
CA GLU A 7 61.84 59.54 -29.14
C GLU A 7 60.87 60.10 -28.09
N LYS A 8 60.68 61.42 -28.07
CA LYS A 8 59.72 62.08 -27.18
C LYS A 8 58.28 61.67 -27.48
N ASN A 9 57.88 61.61 -28.75
CA ASN A 9 56.54 61.15 -29.14
C ASN A 9 56.31 59.67 -28.77
N LEU A 10 57.34 58.83 -28.91
CA LEU A 10 57.27 57.42 -28.51
C LEU A 10 57.10 57.27 -26.99
N GLN A 11 57.90 57.99 -26.20
CA GLN A 11 57.77 57.98 -24.74
C GLN A 11 56.41 58.51 -24.29
N GLN A 12 55.95 59.60 -24.89
CA GLN A 12 54.65 60.19 -24.57
C GLN A 12 53.48 59.26 -24.91
N LYS A 13 53.54 58.54 -26.04
CA LYS A 13 52.55 57.48 -26.36
C LYS A 13 52.60 56.33 -25.35
N LEU A 14 53.78 55.93 -24.93
CA LEU A 14 53.98 54.82 -24.01
C LEU A 14 53.43 55.16 -22.61
N GLU A 15 53.60 56.42 -22.16
CA GLU A 15 52.97 56.91 -20.93
C GLU A 15 51.44 57.03 -21.07
N GLN A 16 50.95 57.50 -22.21
CA GLN A 16 49.51 57.56 -22.48
C GLN A 16 48.85 56.17 -22.49
N ASP A 17 49.51 55.19 -23.09
CA ASP A 17 49.00 53.82 -23.15
C ASP A 17 49.03 53.16 -21.77
N LYS A 18 50.06 53.43 -20.95
CA LYS A 18 50.09 52.99 -19.54
C LYS A 18 48.95 53.60 -18.73
N LEU A 19 48.76 54.90 -18.82
CA LEU A 19 47.67 55.61 -18.13
C LEU A 19 46.29 55.08 -18.54
N LYS A 20 46.05 54.89 -19.85
CA LYS A 20 44.79 54.29 -20.34
C LYS A 20 44.59 52.87 -19.84
N THR A 21 45.65 52.06 -19.83
CA THR A 21 45.59 50.67 -19.37
C THR A 21 45.27 50.61 -17.87
N ASP A 22 45.92 51.44 -17.05
CA ASP A 22 45.66 51.52 -15.62
C ASP A 22 44.24 52.03 -15.32
N GLN A 23 43.76 53.00 -16.09
CA GLN A 23 42.41 53.54 -15.96
C GLN A 23 41.34 52.50 -16.32
N ILE A 24 41.53 51.75 -17.42
CA ILE A 24 40.65 50.64 -17.80
C ILE A 24 40.68 49.52 -16.75
N ARG A 25 41.84 49.21 -16.20
CA ARG A 25 41.98 48.19 -15.15
C ARG A 25 41.21 48.57 -13.89
N GLN A 26 41.31 49.83 -13.46
CA GLN A 26 40.57 50.33 -12.29
C GLN A 26 39.06 50.33 -12.56
N GLN A 27 38.63 50.76 -13.74
CA GLN A 27 37.22 50.78 -14.12
C GLN A 27 36.61 49.37 -14.15
N ASN A 28 37.32 48.40 -14.73
CA ASN A 28 36.90 47.00 -14.76
C ASN A 28 36.84 46.39 -13.35
N LEU A 29 37.79 46.72 -12.47
CA LEU A 29 37.77 46.23 -11.08
C LEU A 29 36.58 46.79 -10.30
N GLN A 30 36.25 48.07 -10.48
CA GLN A 30 35.08 48.68 -9.83
C GLN A 30 33.77 48.10 -10.35
N ALA A 31 33.65 47.93 -11.68
CA ALA A 31 32.50 47.29 -12.30
C ALA A 31 32.33 45.85 -11.80
N PHE A 32 33.41 45.07 -11.76
CA PHE A 32 33.38 43.69 -11.27
C PHE A 32 32.99 43.60 -9.79
N GLN A 33 33.47 44.54 -8.95
CA GLN A 33 33.09 44.59 -7.54
C GLN A 33 31.61 44.92 -7.34
N GLN A 34 31.07 45.89 -8.08
CA GLN A 34 29.65 46.22 -8.03
C GLN A 34 28.79 45.06 -8.53
N ASP A 35 29.17 44.46 -9.65
CA ASP A 35 28.41 43.38 -10.27
C ASP A 35 28.43 42.13 -9.38
N SER A 36 29.58 41.80 -8.79
CA SER A 36 29.69 40.72 -7.80
C SER A 36 28.78 40.96 -6.60
N GLN A 37 28.76 42.16 -6.03
CA GLN A 37 27.90 42.46 -4.88
C GLN A 37 26.41 42.36 -5.22
N HIS A 38 26.01 42.77 -6.43
CA HIS A 38 24.64 42.66 -6.90
C HIS A 38 24.25 41.19 -7.11
N ILE A 39 25.10 40.42 -7.79
CA ILE A 39 24.89 38.98 -8.05
C ILE A 39 24.83 38.20 -6.73
N PHE A 40 25.68 38.49 -5.74
CA PHE A 40 25.61 37.83 -4.44
C PHE A 40 24.32 38.20 -3.69
N LYS A 41 23.89 39.46 -3.71
CA LYS A 41 22.62 39.88 -3.09
C LYS A 41 21.41 39.26 -3.80
N ASP A 42 21.43 39.19 -5.12
CA ASP A 42 20.37 38.56 -5.90
C ASP A 42 20.34 37.04 -5.70
N ALA A 43 21.50 36.39 -5.65
CA ALA A 43 21.60 34.97 -5.32
C ALA A 43 21.09 34.70 -3.90
N LEU A 44 21.49 35.50 -2.90
CA LEU A 44 21.00 35.37 -1.53
C LEU A 44 19.50 35.68 -1.41
N SER A 45 19.00 36.69 -2.13
CA SER A 45 17.58 37.06 -2.19
C SER A 45 16.74 35.97 -2.87
N SER A 46 17.23 35.42 -3.96
CA SER A 46 16.61 34.34 -4.72
C SER A 46 16.62 33.04 -3.94
N ILE A 47 17.73 32.72 -3.25
CA ILE A 47 17.80 31.58 -2.33
C ILE A 47 16.83 31.80 -1.17
N ASN A 48 16.81 32.97 -0.51
CA ASN A 48 15.92 33.21 0.62
C ASN A 48 14.43 33.18 0.22
N LYS A 49 14.07 33.76 -0.93
CA LYS A 49 12.70 33.72 -1.47
C LYS A 49 12.30 32.31 -1.90
N ASN A 50 13.17 31.57 -2.58
CA ASN A 50 12.88 30.20 -2.98
C ASN A 50 12.93 29.22 -1.81
N THR A 51 13.75 29.44 -0.79
CA THR A 51 13.76 28.60 0.41
C THR A 51 12.43 28.72 1.14
N GLY A 52 11.84 29.91 1.28
CA GLY A 52 10.50 30.05 1.87
C GLY A 52 9.40 29.31 1.10
N GLN A 53 9.41 29.39 -0.24
CA GLN A 53 8.38 28.77 -1.08
C GLN A 53 8.56 27.26 -1.27
N ILE A 54 9.80 26.78 -1.44
CA ILE A 54 10.11 25.35 -1.56
C ILE A 54 9.83 24.66 -0.22
N THR A 55 10.18 25.27 0.91
CA THR A 55 9.92 24.67 2.22
C THR A 55 8.42 24.54 2.49
N GLN A 56 7.60 25.53 2.11
CA GLN A 56 6.14 25.41 2.27
C GLN A 56 5.51 24.37 1.35
N GLN A 57 5.92 24.29 0.07
CA GLN A 57 5.38 23.29 -0.85
C GLN A 57 5.79 21.86 -0.47
N VAL A 58 7.04 21.66 -0.04
CA VAL A 58 7.53 20.33 0.39
C VAL A 58 6.90 19.91 1.72
N LEU A 59 6.65 20.84 2.65
CA LEU A 59 5.95 20.52 3.91
C LEU A 59 4.49 20.11 3.70
N ILE A 60 3.80 20.74 2.75
CA ILE A 60 2.42 20.35 2.42
C ILE A 60 2.43 18.96 1.76
N TRP A 61 3.28 18.73 0.74
CA TRP A 61 3.42 17.42 0.12
C TRP A 61 3.84 16.31 1.11
N SER A 62 4.78 16.60 2.02
CA SER A 62 5.24 15.67 3.04
C SER A 62 4.14 15.25 4.02
N LYS A 63 3.27 16.18 4.42
CA LYS A 63 2.14 15.85 5.29
C LYS A 63 1.17 14.88 4.62
N TRP A 64 0.77 15.13 3.37
CA TRP A 64 -0.14 14.23 2.65
C TRP A 64 0.48 12.85 2.36
N VAL A 65 1.78 12.78 2.03
CA VAL A 65 2.50 11.52 1.80
C VAL A 65 2.67 10.69 3.08
N ALA A 66 2.75 11.33 4.27
CA ALA A 66 2.83 10.61 5.54
C ALA A 66 1.47 10.11 6.05
N TYR A 67 0.39 10.86 5.83
CA TYR A 67 -0.96 10.44 6.25
C TYR A 67 -1.55 9.31 5.40
N LEU A 68 -1.19 9.24 4.11
CA LEU A 68 -1.69 8.20 3.20
C LEU A 68 -1.38 6.76 3.68
N PRO A 69 -0.12 6.38 3.97
CA PRO A 69 0.18 5.02 4.44
C PRO A 69 -0.41 4.75 5.84
N ALA A 70 -0.41 5.74 6.73
CA ALA A 70 -0.95 5.60 8.08
C ALA A 70 -2.46 5.34 8.09
N ALA A 71 -3.22 6.06 7.25
CA ALA A 71 -4.66 5.85 7.09
C ALA A 71 -4.97 4.49 6.47
N THR A 72 -4.21 4.07 5.45
CA THR A 72 -4.39 2.74 4.83
C THR A 72 -4.09 1.60 5.81
N PHE A 73 -3.07 1.74 6.66
CA PHE A 73 -2.71 0.72 7.64
C PHE A 73 -3.80 0.54 8.71
N LEU A 74 -4.36 1.64 9.20
CA LEU A 74 -5.48 1.64 10.13
C LEU A 74 -6.74 0.99 9.53
N LEU A 75 -7.07 1.30 8.28
CA LEU A 75 -8.19 0.70 7.56
C LEU A 75 -8.01 -0.81 7.35
N THR A 76 -6.79 -1.27 7.02
CA THR A 76 -6.52 -2.70 6.85
C THR A 76 -6.69 -3.49 8.15
N LEU A 77 -6.28 -2.93 9.29
CA LEU A 77 -6.41 -3.58 10.61
C LEU A 77 -7.88 -3.80 10.99
N VAL A 78 -8.73 -2.78 10.80
CA VAL A 78 -10.17 -2.89 11.09
C VAL A 78 -10.85 -3.87 10.12
N GLY A 79 -10.48 -3.84 8.84
CA GLY A 79 -11.01 -4.76 7.82
C GLY A 79 -10.72 -6.23 8.15
N THR A 80 -9.51 -6.56 8.60
CA THR A 80 -9.14 -7.94 8.95
C THR A 80 -9.90 -8.48 10.16
N LEU A 81 -10.12 -7.65 11.19
CA LEU A 81 -10.84 -8.07 12.39
C LEU A 81 -12.33 -8.30 12.12
N ALA A 82 -12.97 -7.40 11.37
CA ALA A 82 -14.38 -7.54 10.99
C ALA A 82 -14.61 -8.74 10.05
N GLY A 83 -13.74 -8.93 9.05
CA GLY A 83 -13.79 -10.08 8.15
C GLY A 83 -13.62 -11.42 8.89
N SER A 84 -12.68 -11.48 9.83
CA SER A 84 -12.44 -12.68 10.64
C SER A 84 -13.63 -13.03 11.54
N TRP A 85 -14.30 -12.04 12.12
CA TRP A 85 -15.46 -12.29 13.00
C TRP A 85 -16.68 -12.77 12.23
N GLY A 86 -16.95 -12.19 11.04
CA GLY A 86 -18.04 -12.60 10.17
C GLY A 86 -17.89 -14.04 9.67
N MET A 87 -16.68 -14.41 9.21
CA MET A 87 -16.39 -15.77 8.76
C MET A 87 -16.51 -16.78 9.92
N SER A 88 -16.02 -16.43 11.11
CA SER A 88 -16.08 -17.29 12.30
C SER A 88 -17.52 -17.55 12.77
N ARG A 89 -18.38 -16.52 12.74
CA ARG A 89 -19.82 -16.69 13.01
C ARG A 89 -20.51 -17.59 11.99
N TYR A 90 -20.21 -17.43 10.71
CA TYR A 90 -20.78 -18.27 9.65
C TYR A 90 -20.37 -19.74 9.82
N LEU A 91 -19.08 -20.01 10.05
CA LEU A 91 -18.57 -21.36 10.29
C LEU A 91 -19.17 -21.99 11.55
N THR A 92 -19.30 -21.22 12.63
CA THR A 92 -19.86 -21.70 13.90
C THR A 92 -21.33 -22.09 13.74
N ASN A 93 -22.12 -21.29 13.01
CA ASN A 93 -23.53 -21.60 12.74
C ASN A 93 -23.69 -22.87 11.91
N GLN A 94 -22.83 -23.09 10.91
CA GLN A 94 -22.83 -24.31 10.10
C GLN A 94 -22.43 -25.53 10.94
N PHE A 95 -21.39 -25.40 11.77
CA PHE A 95 -20.98 -26.47 12.68
C PHE A 95 -22.05 -26.82 13.71
N GLN A 96 -22.75 -25.82 14.25
CA GLN A 96 -23.86 -26.04 15.17
C GLN A 96 -25.00 -26.81 14.48
N GLN A 97 -25.37 -26.45 13.25
CA GLN A 97 -26.40 -27.19 12.49
C GLN A 97 -26.00 -28.64 12.21
N ILE A 98 -24.72 -28.90 11.95
CA ILE A 98 -24.21 -30.27 11.77
C ILE A 98 -24.25 -31.05 13.09
N GLN A 99 -23.87 -30.42 14.20
CA GLN A 99 -23.93 -31.03 15.53
C GLN A 99 -25.37 -31.31 15.96
N THR A 100 -26.30 -30.38 15.75
CA THR A 100 -27.73 -30.60 16.05
C THR A 100 -28.31 -31.67 15.15
N ASN A 101 -28.01 -31.69 13.85
CA ASN A 101 -28.47 -32.75 12.96
C ASN A 101 -27.92 -34.12 13.36
N LYS A 102 -26.64 -34.21 13.77
CA LYS A 102 -26.06 -35.45 14.31
C LYS A 102 -26.68 -35.87 15.64
N ALA A 103 -26.94 -34.91 16.54
CA ALA A 103 -27.59 -35.18 17.82
C ALA A 103 -29.03 -35.66 17.61
N THR A 104 -29.79 -34.97 16.75
CA THR A 104 -31.14 -35.35 16.35
C THR A 104 -31.14 -36.72 15.65
N LEU A 105 -30.23 -36.99 14.72
CA LEU A 105 -30.09 -38.31 14.09
C LEU A 105 -29.76 -39.41 15.10
N ASN A 106 -28.87 -39.14 16.06
CA ASN A 106 -28.54 -40.10 17.12
C ASN A 106 -29.71 -40.31 18.08
N GLN A 107 -30.46 -39.27 18.42
CA GLN A 107 -31.65 -39.36 19.25
C GLN A 107 -32.76 -40.13 18.54
N LEU A 108 -33.05 -39.82 17.28
CA LEU A 108 -33.98 -40.60 16.45
C LEU A 108 -33.52 -42.05 16.33
N LYS A 109 -32.22 -42.31 16.14
CA LYS A 109 -31.68 -43.67 16.09
C LYS A 109 -31.86 -44.44 17.41
N GLN A 110 -31.76 -43.76 18.55
CA GLN A 110 -31.99 -44.36 19.87
C GLN A 110 -33.48 -44.66 20.09
N GLU A 111 -34.36 -43.71 19.75
CA GLU A 111 -35.82 -43.87 19.86
C GLU A 111 -36.37 -44.93 18.89
N THR A 112 -35.76 -45.09 17.71
CA THR A 112 -36.19 -46.09 16.70
C THR A 112 -35.38 -47.38 16.73
N TRP A 113 -34.54 -47.61 17.75
CA TRP A 113 -33.64 -48.78 17.84
C TRP A 113 -32.79 -49.02 16.58
N GLY A 114 -32.49 -47.96 15.82
CA GLY A 114 -31.69 -48.03 14.59
C GLY A 114 -32.42 -48.57 13.37
N ILE A 115 -33.75 -48.50 13.35
CA ILE A 115 -34.58 -48.89 12.21
C ILE A 115 -34.48 -47.82 11.11
N GLU A 116 -34.03 -48.20 9.92
CA GLU A 116 -33.91 -47.31 8.75
C GLU A 116 -35.07 -47.58 7.77
N LEU A 117 -35.80 -46.54 7.37
CA LEU A 117 -36.86 -46.64 6.35
C LEU A 117 -36.25 -46.49 4.96
N TYR A 118 -36.46 -47.48 4.11
CA TYR A 118 -35.97 -47.51 2.73
C TYR A 118 -37.14 -47.57 1.77
N GLN A 119 -37.38 -46.47 1.05
CA GLN A 119 -38.43 -46.38 0.03
C GLN A 119 -37.83 -46.68 -1.35
N THR A 120 -38.40 -47.65 -2.04
CA THR A 120 -38.06 -47.97 -3.44
C THR A 120 -39.30 -47.89 -4.32
N ASN A 121 -39.12 -48.01 -5.63
CA ASN A 121 -40.23 -48.08 -6.60
C ASN A 121 -41.14 -49.32 -6.40
N GLN A 122 -40.76 -50.27 -5.54
CA GLN A 122 -41.51 -51.50 -5.26
C GLN A 122 -42.22 -51.50 -3.89
N GLY A 123 -42.15 -50.39 -3.15
CA GLY A 123 -42.80 -50.22 -1.84
C GLY A 123 -41.89 -49.63 -0.77
N LYS A 124 -42.43 -49.51 0.45
CA LYS A 124 -41.69 -49.06 1.64
C LYS A 124 -41.13 -50.29 2.36
N PHE A 125 -39.85 -50.26 2.68
CA PHE A 125 -39.16 -51.33 3.38
C PHE A 125 -38.56 -50.78 4.68
N ILE A 126 -38.57 -51.60 5.72
CA ILE A 126 -37.95 -51.33 7.00
C ILE A 126 -36.66 -52.16 7.09
N ILE A 127 -35.51 -51.51 7.24
CA ILE A 127 -34.22 -52.18 7.44
C ILE A 127 -34.00 -52.36 8.94
N LEU A 128 -33.73 -53.60 9.34
CA LEU A 128 -33.51 -53.94 10.74
C LEU A 128 -32.05 -53.72 11.14
N PRO A 129 -31.78 -53.38 12.41
CA PRO A 129 -30.44 -53.24 12.94
C PRO A 129 -29.67 -54.59 12.90
N PRO A 130 -28.33 -54.56 12.84
CA PRO A 130 -27.50 -55.74 12.58
C PRO A 130 -27.54 -56.86 13.64
N ASN A 131 -28.26 -56.65 14.77
CA ASN A 131 -28.39 -57.61 15.87
C ASN A 131 -29.84 -58.06 16.13
N SER A 132 -30.75 -57.90 15.18
CA SER A 132 -32.13 -58.37 15.38
C SER A 132 -32.21 -59.91 15.30
N PRO A 133 -32.93 -60.58 16.21
CA PRO A 133 -33.09 -62.04 16.20
C PRO A 133 -34.04 -62.55 15.10
N HIS A 134 -34.56 -61.65 14.25
CA HIS A 134 -35.56 -61.97 13.23
C HIS A 134 -34.88 -62.32 11.91
N LYS A 135 -35.03 -63.57 11.46
CA LYS A 135 -34.65 -64.00 10.12
C LYS A 135 -35.69 -63.51 9.12
N THR A 136 -35.29 -62.65 8.19
CA THR A 136 -36.14 -62.20 7.09
C THR A 136 -35.55 -62.66 5.75
N ASP A 137 -36.43 -63.04 4.80
CA ASP A 137 -36.02 -63.52 3.48
C ASP A 137 -35.61 -62.37 2.52
N TRP A 138 -35.90 -61.13 2.91
CA TRP A 138 -35.63 -59.94 2.09
C TRP A 138 -34.38 -59.22 2.55
N LYS A 139 -33.47 -58.93 1.61
CA LYS A 139 -32.25 -58.16 1.86
C LYS A 139 -32.30 -56.83 1.11
N CYS A 140 -32.28 -55.74 1.86
CA CYS A 140 -32.20 -54.39 1.32
C CYS A 140 -30.80 -53.85 1.63
N LYS A 141 -30.02 -53.50 0.59
CA LYS A 141 -28.62 -53.05 0.73
C LYS A 141 -27.74 -53.97 1.59
N GLY A 142 -27.92 -55.29 1.45
CA GLY A 142 -27.15 -56.30 2.19
C GLY A 142 -27.55 -56.51 3.66
N LYS A 143 -28.57 -55.79 4.16
CA LYS A 143 -29.11 -55.95 5.53
C LYS A 143 -30.52 -56.57 5.48
N PRO A 144 -30.93 -57.34 6.51
CA PRO A 144 -32.28 -57.91 6.58
C PRO A 144 -33.32 -56.78 6.62
N CYS A 145 -34.32 -56.87 5.75
CA CYS A 145 -35.43 -55.92 5.68
C CYS A 145 -36.79 -56.61 5.70
N ILE A 146 -37.81 -55.84 6.05
CA ILE A 146 -39.22 -56.25 6.04
C ILE A 146 -39.97 -55.30 5.10
N LYS A 147 -40.80 -55.86 4.23
CA LYS A 147 -41.70 -55.09 3.37
C LYS A 147 -42.93 -54.68 4.17
N LEU A 148 -43.31 -53.40 4.10
CA LEU A 148 -44.62 -52.91 4.56
C LEU A 148 -45.71 -53.24 3.55
#